data_AF-A0A946ACF7-F1
#
_entry.id   AF-A0A946ACF7-F1
#
_cell.length_a   1.000
_cell.length_b   1.000
_cell.length_c   1.000
_cell.angle_alpha   90.00
_cell.angle_beta   90.00
_cell.angle_gamma   90.00
#
_symmetry.space_group_name_H-M   'P 1'
#
loop_
_entity.id
_entity.type
_entity.pdbx_description
1 polymer ?
#
loop_
_entity_poly.entity_id
_entity_poly.type
_entity_poly.pdbx_seq_one_letter_code
_entity_poly.pdbx_strand_id
1 'polypeptide(L)'
;MDDVTPVDAAALREEVKSKYREVAVDPHGDYHFHTGRPLAKRLGYDDTLVGSLPDAAVESFAGVGNPFSLRPLGQGERVVDIGSGGGFDVFIAARQVGSEGEVVGIDMTEEMLDKSRNTAADIGFSNVEFREGLIEAVPVEDGWADVVISNGVTNLCLDKQRVLGEIRRVLKPGGRLQFADIANGKPVPESAVSNIDLWTA
;
A
#
# COMPACT_ATOMS: atom_id res chain seq x y z
N MET A 1 -9.75 -30.44 6.96
CA MET A 1 -10.73 -29.58 7.64
C MET A 1 -10.98 -28.49 6.62
N ASP A 2 -12.09 -28.61 5.90
CA ASP A 2 -12.37 -27.75 4.76
C ASP A 2 -12.53 -26.32 5.28
N ASP A 3 -11.62 -25.46 4.86
CA ASP A 3 -11.56 -24.05 5.23
C ASP A 3 -12.72 -23.34 4.53
N VAL A 4 -13.90 -23.35 5.17
CA VAL A 4 -15.05 -22.59 4.68
C VAL A 4 -14.68 -21.12 4.82
N THR A 5 -14.25 -20.51 3.72
CA THR A 5 -13.92 -19.09 3.70
C THR A 5 -15.16 -18.32 4.12
N PRO A 6 -15.13 -17.53 5.20
CA PRO A 6 -16.31 -16.92 5.81
C PRO A 6 -16.99 -15.86 4.92
N VAL A 7 -16.36 -15.50 3.80
CA VAL A 7 -16.76 -14.47 2.83
C VAL A 7 -16.33 -14.91 1.42
N ASP A 8 -17.13 -14.57 0.40
CA ASP A 8 -16.73 -14.71 -1.00
C ASP A 8 -15.57 -13.76 -1.34
N ALA A 9 -14.43 -14.34 -1.74
CA ALA A 9 -13.23 -13.58 -2.04
C ALA A 9 -13.34 -12.63 -3.24
N ALA A 10 -14.16 -12.96 -4.23
CA ALA A 10 -14.42 -12.07 -5.35
C ALA A 10 -15.29 -10.89 -4.91
N ALA A 11 -16.34 -11.15 -4.12
CA ALA A 11 -17.21 -10.10 -3.60
C ALA A 11 -16.45 -9.11 -2.69
N LEU A 12 -15.63 -9.63 -1.76
CA LEU A 12 -14.78 -8.78 -0.93
C LEU A 12 -13.83 -7.92 -1.77
N ARG A 13 -13.19 -8.53 -2.78
CA ARG A 13 -12.27 -7.79 -3.66
C ARG A 13 -12.97 -6.67 -4.40
N GLU A 14 -14.16 -6.92 -4.94
CA GLU A 14 -14.93 -5.89 -5.65
C GLU A 14 -15.37 -4.77 -4.71
N GLU A 15 -15.75 -5.07 -3.46
CA GLU A 15 -16.09 -4.05 -2.47
C GLU A 15 -14.89 -3.17 -2.14
N VAL A 16 -13.73 -3.80 -1.87
CA VAL A 16 -12.47 -3.08 -1.62
C VAL A 16 -12.12 -2.21 -2.84
N LYS A 17 -12.18 -2.78 -4.05
CA LYS A 17 -11.91 -2.06 -5.29
C LYS A 17 -12.83 -0.86 -5.50
N SER A 18 -14.12 -1.01 -5.22
CA SER A 18 -15.12 0.05 -5.27
C SER A 18 -14.76 1.19 -4.31
N LYS A 19 -14.50 0.86 -3.03
CA LYS A 19 -14.18 1.85 -2.00
C LYS A 19 -12.93 2.67 -2.32
N TYR A 20 -11.85 2.02 -2.72
CA TYR A 20 -10.59 2.72 -3.01
C TYR A 20 -10.62 3.44 -4.36
N ARG A 21 -11.40 2.99 -5.34
CA ARG A 21 -11.71 3.78 -6.54
C ARG A 21 -12.34 5.13 -6.17
N GLU A 22 -13.28 5.17 -5.23
CA GLU A 22 -13.85 6.43 -4.76
C GLU A 22 -12.77 7.34 -4.16
N VAL A 23 -11.88 6.82 -3.31
CA VAL A 23 -10.78 7.61 -2.70
C VAL A 23 -9.81 8.16 -3.76
N ALA A 24 -9.62 7.45 -4.88
CA ALA A 24 -8.81 7.92 -5.98
C ALA A 24 -9.45 9.13 -6.69
N VAL A 25 -10.76 9.04 -6.95
CA VAL A 25 -11.54 10.01 -7.74
C VAL A 25 -12.01 11.22 -6.92
N ASP A 26 -12.38 11.02 -5.65
CA ASP A 26 -12.86 12.03 -4.72
C ASP A 26 -12.14 11.94 -3.36
N PRO A 27 -10.84 12.29 -3.28
CA PRO A 27 -10.03 12.16 -2.06
C PRO A 27 -10.55 12.97 -0.85
N HIS A 28 -11.50 13.88 -1.07
CA HIS A 28 -12.10 14.74 -0.06
C HIS A 28 -13.54 14.32 0.31
N GLY A 29 -14.00 13.17 -0.17
CA GLY A 29 -15.29 12.59 0.19
C GLY A 29 -15.40 12.23 1.68
N ASP A 30 -16.64 11.91 2.10
CA ASP A 30 -16.94 11.48 3.47
C ASP A 30 -16.57 9.99 3.66
N TYR A 31 -15.36 9.73 4.17
CA TYR A 31 -14.86 8.41 4.50
C TYR A 31 -14.83 8.15 6.01
N HIS A 32 -14.86 6.88 6.41
CA HIS A 32 -14.72 6.48 7.82
C HIS A 32 -13.28 6.60 8.35
N PHE A 33 -12.31 6.77 7.45
CA PHE A 33 -10.91 7.02 7.76
C PHE A 33 -10.48 8.41 7.31
N HIS A 34 -9.37 8.88 7.88
CA HIS A 34 -8.76 10.13 7.46
C HIS A 34 -7.93 9.92 6.19
N THR A 35 -7.82 10.95 5.37
CA THR A 35 -6.98 10.93 4.17
C THR A 35 -5.99 12.10 4.16
N GLY A 36 -5.03 12.06 3.23
CA GLY A 36 -4.26 13.23 2.88
C GLY A 36 -3.18 13.66 3.88
N ARG A 37 -2.72 14.90 3.72
CA ARG A 37 -1.70 15.53 4.58
C ARG A 37 -2.06 15.53 6.07
N PRO A 38 -3.33 15.78 6.48
CA PRO A 38 -3.69 15.69 7.90
C PRO A 38 -3.44 14.31 8.50
N LEU A 39 -3.73 13.24 7.74
CA LEU A 39 -3.41 11.87 8.15
C LEU A 39 -1.89 11.64 8.20
N ALA A 40 -1.16 11.98 7.13
CA ALA A 40 0.30 11.80 7.07
C ALA A 40 1.01 12.46 8.27
N LYS A 41 0.59 13.67 8.65
CA LYS A 41 1.11 14.36 9.85
C LYS A 41 0.82 13.59 11.14
N ARG A 42 -0.40 13.06 11.30
CA ARG A 42 -0.78 12.26 12.50
C ARG A 42 0.02 10.97 12.60
N LEU A 43 0.36 10.36 11.47
CA LEU A 43 1.17 9.14 11.40
C LEU A 43 2.68 9.40 11.50
N GLY A 44 3.10 10.67 11.67
CA GLY A 44 4.48 11.03 11.92
C GLY A 44 5.38 10.96 10.69
N TYR A 45 4.83 11.22 9.50
CA TYR A 45 5.67 11.50 8.33
C TYR A 45 6.36 12.87 8.48
N ASP A 46 7.52 13.03 7.86
CA ASP A 46 8.26 14.29 7.91
C ASP A 46 7.51 15.41 7.18
N ASP A 47 7.15 16.48 7.90
CA ASP A 47 6.36 17.61 7.37
C ASP A 47 7.07 18.32 6.20
N THR A 48 8.41 18.35 6.17
CA THR A 48 9.19 18.99 5.09
C THR A 48 9.14 18.15 3.83
N LEU A 49 9.30 16.83 3.98
CA LEU A 49 9.23 15.88 2.90
C LEU A 49 7.83 15.83 2.30
N VAL A 50 6.80 15.76 3.15
CA VAL A 50 5.40 15.78 2.71
C VAL A 50 5.06 17.12 2.07
N GLY A 51 5.44 18.24 2.68
CA GLY A 51 5.14 19.60 2.18
C GLY A 51 5.76 19.94 0.83
N SER A 52 6.76 19.19 0.38
CA SER A 52 7.40 19.37 -0.94
C SER A 52 6.86 18.43 -2.03
N LEU A 53 5.86 17.60 -1.72
CA LEU A 53 5.11 16.83 -2.71
C LEU A 53 3.90 17.64 -3.22
N PRO A 54 3.46 17.49 -4.48
CA PRO A 54 2.20 18.05 -4.95
C PRO A 54 1.01 17.42 -4.23
N ASP A 55 -0.15 18.09 -4.22
CA ASP A 55 -1.33 17.59 -3.50
C ASP A 55 -1.82 16.24 -4.01
N ALA A 56 -1.79 16.03 -5.34
CA ALA A 56 -2.12 14.76 -5.99
C ALA A 56 -1.34 13.55 -5.44
N ALA A 57 -0.12 13.77 -4.92
CA ALA A 57 0.73 12.73 -4.35
C ALA A 57 0.31 12.28 -2.95
N VAL A 58 -0.52 13.07 -2.26
CA VAL A 58 -0.83 12.86 -0.84
C VAL A 58 -2.32 12.74 -0.59
N GLU A 59 -3.17 13.45 -1.34
CA GLU A 59 -4.60 13.60 -1.05
C GLU A 59 -5.38 12.27 -0.93
N SER A 60 -5.04 11.24 -1.72
CA SER A 60 -5.67 9.90 -1.65
C SER A 60 -4.98 8.95 -0.67
N PHE A 61 -3.99 9.41 0.10
CA PHE A 61 -3.32 8.56 1.08
C PHE A 61 -4.28 8.17 2.20
N ALA A 62 -4.43 6.86 2.43
CA ALA A 62 -5.31 6.26 3.43
C ALA A 62 -4.60 5.15 4.24
N GLY A 63 -3.32 5.34 4.54
CA GLY A 63 -2.55 4.39 5.35
C GLY A 63 -2.91 4.41 6.84
N VAL A 64 -2.42 3.43 7.58
CA VAL A 64 -2.68 3.25 9.02
C VAL A 64 -1.44 3.46 9.89
N GLY A 65 -0.25 3.57 9.28
CA GLY A 65 1.00 3.88 9.97
C GLY A 65 2.03 4.54 9.05
N ASN A 66 3.27 4.66 9.55
CA ASN A 66 4.42 5.11 8.77
C ASN A 66 5.45 3.97 8.71
N PRO A 67 5.57 3.24 7.58
CA PRO A 67 6.45 2.08 7.47
C PRO A 67 7.94 2.46 7.55
N PHE A 68 8.29 3.74 7.44
CA PHE A 68 9.67 4.23 7.50
C PHE A 68 10.10 4.66 8.92
N SER A 69 9.18 4.67 9.89
CA SER A 69 9.42 5.19 11.24
C SER A 69 10.48 4.42 12.04
N LEU A 70 10.61 3.11 11.81
CA LEU A 70 11.57 2.26 12.53
C LEU A 70 12.93 2.23 11.85
N ARG A 71 12.98 2.33 10.51
CA ARG A 71 14.20 2.27 9.73
C ARG A 71 14.06 3.03 8.41
N PRO A 72 14.89 4.04 8.14
CA PRO A 72 14.92 4.68 6.83
C PRO A 72 15.41 3.69 5.76
N LEU A 73 15.02 3.94 4.52
CA LEU A 73 15.54 3.23 3.36
C LEU A 73 16.97 3.70 3.06
N GLY A 74 17.78 2.77 2.57
CA GLY A 74 19.14 3.05 2.12
C GLY A 74 19.17 3.56 0.68
N GLN A 75 20.17 4.38 0.36
CA GLN A 75 20.44 4.79 -1.02
C GLN A 75 20.71 3.56 -1.90
N GLY A 76 20.14 3.53 -3.10
CA GLY A 76 20.29 2.41 -4.04
C GLY A 76 19.45 1.18 -3.74
N GLU A 77 18.64 1.17 -2.66
CA GLU A 77 17.77 0.02 -2.38
C GLU A 77 16.66 -0.13 -3.43
N ARG A 78 16.33 -1.38 -3.76
CA ARG A 78 15.13 -1.74 -4.54
C ARG A 78 13.97 -1.99 -3.60
N VAL A 79 12.86 -1.29 -3.83
CA VAL A 79 11.70 -1.29 -2.95
C VAL A 79 10.45 -1.72 -3.71
N VAL A 80 9.65 -2.61 -3.12
CA VAL A 80 8.30 -2.92 -3.61
C VAL A 80 7.29 -2.43 -2.59
N ASP A 81 6.35 -1.60 -3.01
CA ASP A 81 5.18 -1.19 -2.22
C ASP A 81 3.97 -2.01 -2.66
N ILE A 82 3.46 -2.87 -1.79
CA ILE A 82 2.26 -3.67 -2.07
C ILE A 82 1.01 -2.96 -1.56
N GLY A 83 0.07 -2.70 -2.47
CA GLY A 83 -1.10 -1.85 -2.21
C GLY A 83 -0.73 -0.37 -2.17
N SER A 84 -0.01 0.09 -3.19
CA SER A 84 0.59 1.43 -3.22
C SER A 84 -0.40 2.58 -3.33
N GLY A 85 -1.66 2.30 -3.71
CA GLY A 85 -2.69 3.31 -3.91
C GLY A 85 -2.22 4.44 -4.83
N GLY A 86 -2.50 5.68 -4.42
CA GLY A 86 -2.08 6.89 -5.14
C GLY A 86 -0.56 7.14 -5.14
N GLY A 87 0.24 6.26 -4.55
CA GLY A 87 1.70 6.28 -4.64
C GLY A 87 2.42 7.05 -3.55
N PHE A 88 1.73 7.52 -2.50
CA PHE A 88 2.34 8.34 -1.45
C PHE A 88 3.59 7.70 -0.85
N ASP A 89 3.49 6.46 -0.36
CA ASP A 89 4.62 5.74 0.24
C ASP A 89 5.72 5.42 -0.80
N VAL A 90 5.35 5.17 -2.06
CA VAL A 90 6.29 5.06 -3.19
C VAL A 90 7.09 6.35 -3.41
N PHE A 91 6.46 7.52 -3.38
CA PHE A 91 7.16 8.80 -3.58
C PHE A 91 8.10 9.14 -2.43
N ILE A 92 7.71 8.81 -1.21
CA ILE A 92 8.57 8.91 -0.03
C ILE A 92 9.77 7.96 -0.18
N ALA A 93 9.53 6.72 -0.59
CA ALA A 93 10.58 5.74 -0.82
C ALA A 93 11.55 6.17 -1.93
N ALA A 94 11.03 6.66 -3.06
CA ALA A 94 11.83 7.10 -4.21
C ALA A 94 12.82 8.22 -3.84
N ARG A 95 12.40 9.16 -2.99
CA ARG A 95 13.29 10.20 -2.45
C ARG A 95 14.35 9.64 -1.51
N GLN A 96 14.00 8.66 -0.67
CA GLN A 96 14.96 8.07 0.28
C GLN A 96 16.01 7.18 -0.38
N VAL A 97 15.65 6.45 -1.44
CA VAL A 97 16.60 5.56 -2.14
C VAL A 97 17.45 6.30 -3.18
N GLY A 98 17.05 7.50 -3.59
CA GLY A 98 17.80 8.31 -4.55
C GLY A 98 17.78 7.74 -5.98
N SER A 99 18.49 8.39 -6.90
CA SER A 99 18.46 8.06 -8.35
C SER A 99 18.98 6.67 -8.70
N GLU A 100 19.80 6.08 -7.83
CA GLU A 100 20.39 4.74 -8.02
C GLU A 100 19.50 3.62 -7.48
N GLY A 101 18.45 3.94 -6.71
CA GLY A 101 17.48 2.97 -6.23
C GLY A 101 16.28 2.87 -7.16
N GLU A 102 15.47 1.82 -7.00
CA GLU A 102 14.28 1.57 -7.84
C GLU A 102 13.08 1.30 -6.92
N VAL A 103 11.92 1.88 -7.21
CA VAL A 103 10.69 1.66 -6.43
C VAL A 103 9.56 1.19 -7.33
N VAL A 104 8.95 0.06 -7.00
CA VAL A 104 7.80 -0.50 -7.72
C VAL A 104 6.57 -0.45 -6.82
N GLY A 105 5.55 0.31 -7.21
CA GLY A 105 4.24 0.31 -6.57
C GLY A 105 3.29 -0.69 -7.24
N ILE A 106 2.59 -1.49 -6.45
CA ILE A 106 1.60 -2.46 -6.91
C ILE A 106 0.21 -2.06 -6.42
N ASP A 107 -0.74 -1.91 -7.32
CA ASP A 107 -2.14 -1.70 -6.98
C ASP A 107 -3.05 -2.45 -7.96
N MET A 108 -4.27 -2.80 -7.53
CA MET A 108 -5.25 -3.53 -8.34
C MET A 108 -6.24 -2.60 -9.06
N THR A 109 -6.19 -1.29 -8.78
CA THR A 109 -7.16 -0.31 -9.27
C THR A 109 -6.55 0.62 -10.31
N GLU A 110 -7.16 0.66 -11.49
CA GLU A 110 -6.69 1.49 -12.61
C GLU A 110 -6.67 2.98 -12.23
N GLU A 111 -7.65 3.44 -11.45
CA GLU A 111 -7.74 4.84 -11.01
C GLU A 111 -6.57 5.26 -10.11
N MET A 112 -6.13 4.39 -9.18
CA MET A 112 -4.95 4.67 -8.36
C MET A 112 -3.67 4.62 -9.19
N LEU A 113 -3.58 3.68 -10.13
CA LEU A 113 -2.44 3.54 -11.01
C LEU A 113 -2.30 4.75 -11.94
N ASP A 114 -3.39 5.24 -12.54
CA ASP A 114 -3.37 6.43 -13.38
C ASP A 114 -2.96 7.66 -12.58
N LYS A 115 -3.54 7.85 -11.38
CA LYS A 115 -3.18 8.95 -10.48
C LYS A 115 -1.70 8.91 -10.11
N SER A 116 -1.20 7.75 -9.70
CA SER A 116 0.18 7.59 -9.26
C SER A 116 1.20 7.73 -10.39
N ARG A 117 0.91 7.19 -11.59
CA ARG A 117 1.74 7.35 -12.79
C ARG A 117 1.82 8.80 -13.24
N ASN A 118 0.68 9.50 -13.33
CA ASN A 118 0.65 10.91 -13.71
C ASN A 118 1.43 11.76 -12.69
N THR A 119 1.21 11.51 -11.40
CA THR A 119 1.91 12.23 -10.32
C THR A 119 3.42 11.96 -10.34
N ALA A 120 3.85 10.73 -10.62
CA ALA A 120 5.28 10.39 -10.73
C ALA A 120 5.95 11.14 -11.88
N ALA A 121 5.26 11.24 -13.03
CA ALA A 121 5.72 12.00 -14.19
C ALA A 121 5.82 13.50 -13.87
N ASP A 122 4.81 14.06 -13.20
CA ASP A 122 4.79 15.48 -12.81
C ASP A 122 5.89 15.84 -11.81
N ILE A 123 6.20 14.94 -10.87
CA ILE A 123 7.33 15.11 -9.94
C ILE A 123 8.68 14.92 -10.64
N GLY A 124 8.70 14.16 -11.74
CA GLY A 124 9.91 13.85 -12.50
C GLY A 124 10.71 12.67 -11.97
N PHE A 125 10.06 11.68 -11.34
CA PHE A 125 10.73 10.45 -10.93
C PHE A 125 11.07 9.59 -12.14
N SER A 126 12.36 9.27 -12.31
CA SER A 126 12.83 8.34 -13.34
C SER A 126 13.00 6.90 -12.83
N ASN A 127 12.87 6.69 -11.53
CA ASN A 127 13.17 5.45 -10.82
C ASN A 127 11.97 4.83 -10.11
N VAL A 128 10.76 5.20 -10.56
CA VAL A 128 9.49 4.71 -10.03
C VAL A 128 8.71 4.02 -11.15
N GLU A 129 8.14 2.86 -10.83
CA GLU A 129 7.23 2.13 -11.71
C GLU A 129 5.96 1.74 -10.96
N PHE A 130 4.80 1.81 -11.61
CA PHE A 130 3.53 1.36 -11.05
C PHE A 130 2.92 0.23 -11.90
N ARG A 131 2.75 -0.95 -11.30
CA ARG A 131 2.26 -2.15 -11.97
C ARG A 131 0.88 -2.51 -11.45
N GLU A 132 -0.01 -2.88 -12.37
CA GLU A 132 -1.28 -3.49 -12.00
C GLU A 132 -1.04 -4.90 -11.48
N GLY A 133 -1.60 -5.22 -10.31
CA GLY A 133 -1.45 -6.54 -9.74
C GLY A 133 -2.23 -6.73 -8.44
N LEU A 134 -2.41 -8.00 -8.09
CA LEU A 134 -2.93 -8.40 -6.78
C LEU A 134 -1.76 -8.60 -5.82
N ILE A 135 -1.96 -8.29 -4.54
CA ILE A 135 -0.93 -8.51 -3.52
C ILE A 135 -0.72 -10.00 -3.20
N GLU A 136 -1.64 -10.86 -3.64
CA GLU A 136 -1.55 -12.32 -3.66
C GLU A 136 -0.82 -12.88 -4.89
N ALA A 137 -0.47 -12.04 -5.86
CA ALA A 137 0.22 -12.41 -7.10
C ALA A 137 1.05 -11.22 -7.60
N VAL A 138 2.10 -10.89 -6.86
CA VAL A 138 2.90 -9.68 -7.03
C VAL A 138 3.69 -9.78 -8.35
N PRO A 139 3.49 -8.85 -9.31
CA PRO A 139 4.13 -8.90 -10.63
C PRO A 139 5.58 -8.37 -10.57
N VAL A 140 6.40 -8.97 -9.71
CA VAL A 140 7.82 -8.69 -9.51
C VAL A 140 8.57 -10.01 -9.41
N GLU A 141 9.78 -10.06 -9.95
CA GLU A 141 10.63 -11.25 -9.98
C GLU A 141 11.08 -11.69 -8.59
N ASP A 142 11.35 -12.99 -8.45
CA ASP A 142 11.89 -13.60 -7.24
C ASP A 142 13.22 -12.93 -6.85
N GLY A 143 13.37 -12.59 -5.57
CA GLY A 143 14.60 -12.01 -5.04
C GLY A 143 15.00 -10.67 -5.66
N TRP A 144 14.05 -9.88 -6.14
CA TRP A 144 14.32 -8.57 -6.73
C TRP A 144 14.46 -7.45 -5.68
N ALA A 145 13.69 -7.51 -4.59
CA ALA A 145 13.53 -6.42 -3.62
C ALA A 145 14.51 -6.51 -2.44
N ASP A 146 15.13 -5.39 -2.08
CA ASP A 146 15.83 -5.24 -0.80
C ASP A 146 14.82 -5.01 0.34
N VAL A 147 13.73 -4.30 0.03
CA VAL A 147 12.67 -3.94 0.97
C VAL A 147 11.31 -4.15 0.33
N VAL A 148 10.39 -4.74 1.07
CA VAL A 148 8.96 -4.67 0.76
C VAL A 148 8.31 -3.75 1.80
N ILE A 149 7.48 -2.82 1.35
CA ILE A 149 6.64 -1.98 2.20
C ILE A 149 5.16 -2.26 1.98
N SER A 150 4.34 -2.01 3.00
CA SER A 150 2.89 -2.14 2.94
C SER A 150 2.23 -1.31 4.03
N ASN A 151 1.09 -0.68 3.73
CA ASN A 151 0.44 0.21 4.69
C ASN A 151 -1.10 0.05 4.65
N GLY A 152 -1.64 -0.73 5.57
CA GLY A 152 -3.09 -0.87 5.79
C GLY A 152 -3.82 -1.76 4.78
N VAL A 153 -3.11 -2.57 3.99
CA VAL A 153 -3.72 -3.36 2.90
C VAL A 153 -3.77 -4.87 3.16
N THR A 154 -2.94 -5.41 4.05
CA THR A 154 -2.87 -6.87 4.25
C THR A 154 -4.16 -7.40 4.88
N ASN A 155 -4.79 -6.59 5.74
CA ASN A 155 -6.09 -6.92 6.33
C ASN A 155 -7.22 -7.05 5.31
N LEU A 156 -7.14 -6.39 4.16
CA LEU A 156 -8.15 -6.42 3.09
C LEU A 156 -8.10 -7.69 2.23
N CYS A 157 -7.08 -8.52 2.42
CA CYS A 157 -6.93 -9.79 1.73
C CYS A 157 -7.37 -10.97 2.62
N LEU A 158 -8.11 -11.91 2.04
CA LEU A 158 -8.49 -13.16 2.72
C LEU A 158 -7.29 -14.09 2.90
N ASP A 159 -6.53 -14.32 1.83
CA ASP A 159 -5.38 -15.23 1.85
C ASP A 159 -4.09 -14.50 2.25
N LYS A 160 -4.03 -14.11 3.52
CA LYS A 160 -2.85 -13.46 4.11
C LYS A 160 -1.60 -14.33 4.02
N GLN A 161 -1.74 -15.66 4.02
CA GLN A 161 -0.60 -16.58 3.86
C GLN A 161 0.02 -16.43 2.48
N ARG A 162 -0.81 -16.35 1.44
CA ARG A 162 -0.35 -16.10 0.07
C ARG A 162 0.31 -14.73 -0.08
N VAL A 163 -0.25 -13.68 0.52
CA VAL A 163 0.41 -12.35 0.56
C VAL A 163 1.79 -12.43 1.19
N LEU A 164 1.91 -13.02 2.39
CA LEU A 164 3.20 -13.19 3.05
C LEU A 164 4.18 -14.07 2.24
N GLY A 165 3.65 -15.06 1.52
CA GLY A 165 4.40 -15.89 0.58
C GLY A 165 4.99 -15.08 -0.58
N GLU A 166 4.19 -14.22 -1.20
CA GLU A 166 4.64 -13.33 -2.28
C GLU A 166 5.66 -12.31 -1.79
N ILE A 167 5.44 -11.70 -0.62
CA ILE A 167 6.41 -10.81 0.03
C ILE A 167 7.75 -11.54 0.21
N ARG A 168 7.71 -12.76 0.73
CA ARG A 168 8.93 -13.58 0.91
C ARG A 168 9.58 -13.92 -0.43
N ARG A 169 8.81 -14.21 -1.48
CA ARG A 169 9.31 -14.57 -2.81
C ARG A 169 10.07 -13.42 -3.46
N VAL A 170 9.52 -12.21 -3.43
CA VAL A 170 10.14 -11.04 -4.08
C VAL A 170 11.33 -10.48 -3.29
N LEU A 171 11.41 -10.74 -1.99
CA LEU A 171 12.56 -10.33 -1.17
C LEU A 171 13.83 -11.11 -1.51
N LYS A 172 14.93 -10.38 -1.66
CA LYS A 172 16.28 -10.96 -1.66
C LYS A 172 16.56 -11.70 -0.35
N PRO A 173 17.48 -12.69 -0.35
CA PRO A 173 18.06 -13.18 0.89
C PRO A 173 18.65 -12.03 1.71
N GLY A 174 18.17 -11.85 2.95
CA GLY A 174 18.56 -10.74 3.82
C GLY A 174 17.77 -9.44 3.63
N GLY A 175 16.83 -9.40 2.68
CA GLY A 175 15.86 -8.33 2.54
C GLY A 175 14.88 -8.27 3.71
N ARG A 176 14.10 -7.19 3.79
CA ARG A 176 13.20 -6.93 4.93
C ARG A 176 11.81 -6.49 4.50
N LEU A 177 10.81 -6.85 5.29
CA LEU A 177 9.47 -6.27 5.25
C LEU A 177 9.38 -5.12 6.26
N GLN A 178 8.84 -3.98 5.84
CA GLN A 178 8.46 -2.88 6.72
C GLN A 178 6.99 -2.55 6.47
N PHE A 179 6.09 -2.86 7.41
CA PHE A 179 4.67 -2.67 7.20
C PHE A 179 3.97 -2.09 8.41
N ALA A 180 2.83 -1.45 8.16
CA ALA A 180 1.88 -1.06 9.18
C ALA A 180 0.51 -1.64 8.83
N ASP A 181 -0.14 -2.29 9.80
CA ASP A 181 -1.52 -2.74 9.67
C ASP A 181 -2.22 -2.70 11.03
N ILE A 182 -3.55 -2.79 11.01
CA ILE A 182 -4.39 -2.84 12.22
C ILE A 182 -4.34 -4.25 12.80
N ALA A 183 -4.16 -4.35 14.11
CA ALA A 183 -4.18 -5.63 14.82
C ALA A 183 -5.20 -5.62 15.95
N ASN A 184 -5.92 -6.72 16.10
CA ASN A 184 -6.86 -6.92 17.19
C ASN A 184 -6.17 -7.64 18.36
N GLY A 185 -6.33 -7.14 19.58
CA GLY A 185 -5.81 -7.79 20.79
C GLY A 185 -6.58 -9.07 21.18
N LYS A 186 -7.68 -9.38 20.48
CA LYS A 186 -8.52 -10.56 20.66
C LYS A 186 -8.96 -11.09 19.29
N PRO A 187 -9.30 -12.38 19.15
CA PRO A 187 -9.86 -12.91 17.91
C PRO A 187 -11.11 -12.14 17.47
N VAL A 188 -11.20 -11.85 16.18
CA VAL A 188 -12.38 -11.25 15.57
C VAL A 188 -13.50 -12.31 15.54
N PRO A 189 -14.72 -12.01 16.01
CA PRO A 189 -15.84 -12.94 15.93
C PRO A 189 -16.15 -13.33 14.48
N GLU A 190 -16.49 -14.59 14.24
CA GLU A 190 -16.80 -15.10 12.90
C GLU A 190 -17.90 -14.28 12.21
N SER A 191 -18.93 -13.87 12.95
CA SER A 191 -20.01 -13.01 12.44
C SER A 191 -19.52 -11.65 11.91
N ALA A 192 -18.42 -11.13 12.43
CA ALA A 192 -17.81 -9.89 11.95
C ALA A 192 -16.91 -10.16 10.74
N VAL A 193 -16.15 -11.28 10.75
CA VAL A 193 -15.34 -11.70 9.60
C VAL A 193 -16.23 -11.95 8.38
N SER A 194 -17.41 -12.56 8.56
CA SER A 194 -18.38 -12.83 7.51
C SER A 194 -19.13 -11.60 6.96
N ASN A 195 -18.94 -10.43 7.56
CA ASN A 195 -19.57 -9.19 7.11
C ASN A 195 -18.58 -8.34 6.30
N ILE A 196 -18.72 -8.34 4.97
CA ILE A 196 -17.86 -7.60 4.02
C ILE A 196 -17.74 -6.11 4.39
N ASP A 197 -18.85 -5.48 4.81
CA ASP A 197 -18.88 -4.04 5.12
C ASP A 197 -17.88 -3.66 6.22
N LEU A 198 -17.54 -4.60 7.12
CA LEU A 198 -16.61 -4.36 8.22
C LEU A 198 -15.14 -4.44 7.82
N TRP A 199 -14.82 -4.85 6.60
CA TRP A 199 -13.43 -4.94 6.12
C TRP A 199 -12.89 -3.59 5.64
N THR A 200 -13.77 -2.68 5.22
CA THR A 200 -13.44 -1.34 4.70
C THR A 200 -14.00 -0.21 5.57
N ALA A 201 -14.57 -0.54 6.73
CA ALA A 201 -15.16 0.37 7.71
C ALA A 201 -14.12 1.09 8.58
#